data_AF-A0A1S2P410-F1
#
_entry.id   AF-A0A1S2P410-F1
#
_cell.length_a   1.000
_cell.length_b   1.000
_cell.length_c   1.000
_cell.angle_alpha   90.00
_cell.angle_beta   90.00
_cell.angle_gamma   90.00
#
_symmetry.space_group_name_H-M   'P 1'
#
loop_
_entity.id
_entity.type
_entity.pdbx_description
1 polymer ?
#
loop_
_entity_poly.entity_id
_entity_poly.type
_entity_poly.pdbx_seq_one_letter_code
_entity_poly.pdbx_strand_id
1 'polypeptide(L)'
;MTSLAERAHAAADFIRHHNVVSLHGPYRGEEHARTAVRLAATLGLDLDQITTNPDWRRRRNGPGEPVLATATCPDTGETYTFLARTPIYHDDPFELLGPCPECRGTVPLAEIRHLADLGTHLAHPPLKPEELMNADRLPDTFTHDEGHSCFAQHINQLTLAPASYQSTTVTGRN
;
A
#
# COMPACT_ATOMS: atom_id res chain seq x y z
N MET A 1 25.38 -13.61 16.08
CA MET A 1 24.03 -14.02 15.67
C MET A 1 23.09 -13.63 16.78
N THR A 2 22.09 -12.79 16.51
CA THR A 2 21.05 -12.45 17.49
C THR A 2 20.06 -13.62 17.62
N SER A 3 19.78 -14.02 18.85
CA SER A 3 18.79 -15.05 19.15
C SER A 3 17.37 -14.57 18.85
N LEU A 4 16.43 -15.51 18.68
CA LEU A 4 15.01 -15.18 18.51
C LEU A 4 14.46 -14.38 19.71
N ALA A 5 14.93 -14.70 20.93
CA ALA A 5 14.53 -13.98 22.15
C ALA A 5 14.98 -12.52 22.13
N GLU A 6 16.21 -12.24 21.70
CA GLU A 6 16.72 -10.87 21.57
C GLU A 6 15.93 -10.07 20.53
N ARG A 7 15.61 -10.67 19.38
CA ARG A 7 14.78 -10.02 18.35
C ARG A 7 13.37 -9.71 18.86
N ALA A 8 12.74 -10.65 19.57
CA ALA A 8 11.42 -10.46 20.15
C ALA A 8 11.43 -9.37 21.23
N HIS A 9 12.47 -9.33 22.08
CA HIS A 9 12.63 -8.31 23.10
C HIS A 9 12.82 -6.92 22.49
N ALA A 10 13.72 -6.80 21.51
CA ALA A 10 13.97 -5.55 20.80
C ALA A 10 12.70 -5.00 20.13
N ALA A 11 11.89 -5.86 19.49
CA ALA A 11 10.60 -5.44 18.92
C ALA A 11 9.62 -4.96 19.99
N ALA A 12 9.53 -5.64 21.14
CA ALA A 12 8.66 -5.25 22.23
C ALA A 12 9.09 -3.92 22.87
N ASP A 13 10.39 -3.71 23.06
CA ASP A 13 10.97 -2.44 23.53
C ASP A 13 10.67 -1.30 22.56
N PHE A 14 10.84 -1.55 21.26
CA PHE A 14 10.58 -0.57 20.21
C PHE A 14 9.13 -0.06 20.26
N ILE A 15 8.15 -0.98 20.36
CA ILE A 15 6.72 -0.63 20.46
C ILE A 15 6.44 0.17 21.73
N ARG A 16 6.96 -0.28 22.88
CA ARG A 16 6.78 0.44 24.16
C ARG A 16 7.35 1.85 24.09
N HIS A 17 8.56 1.99 23.57
CA HIS A 17 9.24 3.27 23.45
C HIS A 17 8.43 4.24 22.57
N HIS A 18 8.02 3.81 21.38
CA HIS A 18 7.27 4.65 20.45
C HIS A 18 5.88 5.04 20.97
N ASN A 19 5.21 4.18 21.74
CA ASN A 19 3.97 4.56 22.43
C ASN A 19 4.21 5.72 23.42
N VAL A 20 5.34 5.72 24.14
CA VAL A 20 5.67 6.77 25.12
C VAL A 20 6.15 8.07 24.47
N VAL A 21 6.95 8.02 23.40
CA VAL A 21 7.63 9.20 22.84
C VAL A 21 6.95 9.79 21.59
N SER A 22 5.89 9.18 21.09
CA SER A 22 5.24 9.58 19.86
C SER A 22 4.75 11.03 19.89
N LEU A 23 5.21 11.83 18.92
CA LEU A 23 4.73 13.18 18.65
C LEU A 23 3.26 13.20 18.17
N HIS A 24 2.70 12.05 17.81
CA HIS A 24 1.34 11.88 17.34
C HIS A 24 0.37 11.45 18.45
N GLY A 25 0.86 11.31 19.70
CA GLY A 25 0.12 10.81 20.85
C GLY A 25 0.28 9.29 21.04
N PRO A 26 -0.04 8.76 22.24
CA PRO A 26 0.30 7.40 22.63
C PRO A 26 -0.34 6.30 21.76
N TYR A 27 -1.65 6.42 21.50
CA TYR A 27 -2.37 5.48 20.62
C TYR A 27 -1.80 5.42 19.20
N ARG A 28 -1.30 6.54 18.67
CA ARG A 28 -0.67 6.61 17.35
C ARG A 28 0.74 6.06 17.33
N GLY A 29 1.50 6.27 18.41
CA GLY A 29 2.84 5.72 18.54
C GLY A 29 2.87 4.20 18.41
N GLU A 30 1.88 3.54 19.01
CA GLU A 30 1.72 2.08 18.90
C GLU A 30 1.37 1.62 17.48
N GLU A 31 0.45 2.30 16.78
CA GLU A 31 0.08 1.98 15.39
C GLU A 31 1.28 2.09 14.44
N HIS A 32 2.04 3.18 14.55
CA HIS A 32 3.27 3.38 13.78
C HIS A 32 4.31 2.31 14.07
N ALA A 33 4.53 1.99 15.35
CA ALA A 33 5.52 0.99 15.73
C ALA A 33 5.13 -0.42 15.27
N ARG A 34 3.85 -0.80 15.40
CA ARG A 34 3.33 -2.06 14.89
C ARG A 34 3.44 -2.15 13.37
N THR A 35 3.17 -1.05 12.67
CA THR A 35 3.34 -0.95 11.21
C THR A 35 4.79 -1.19 10.82
N ALA A 36 5.75 -0.55 11.50
CA ALA A 36 7.17 -0.71 11.24
C ALA A 36 7.65 -2.16 11.48
N VAL A 37 7.30 -2.75 12.64
CA VAL A 37 7.64 -4.13 12.99
C VAL A 37 7.06 -5.12 11.97
N ARG A 38 5.81 -4.92 11.58
CA ARG A 38 5.15 -5.81 10.61
C ARG A 38 5.77 -5.70 9.23
N LEU A 39 6.09 -4.49 8.76
CA LEU A 39 6.72 -4.30 7.46
C LEU A 39 8.15 -4.86 7.44
N ALA A 40 8.94 -4.60 8.49
CA ALA A 40 10.28 -5.17 8.67
C ALA A 40 10.24 -6.71 8.56
N ALA A 41 9.32 -7.35 9.28
CA ALA A 41 9.13 -8.79 9.22
C ALA A 41 8.67 -9.28 7.82
N THR A 42 7.78 -8.53 7.16
CA THR A 42 7.27 -8.85 5.82
C THR A 42 8.38 -8.85 4.78
N LEU A 43 9.31 -7.89 4.86
CA LEU A 43 10.38 -7.68 3.90
C LEU A 43 11.70 -8.35 4.28
N GLY A 44 11.80 -8.91 5.50
CA GLY A 44 13.07 -9.45 6.01
C GLY A 44 14.13 -8.38 6.29
N LEU A 45 13.70 -7.17 6.65
CA LEU A 45 14.57 -6.04 7.00
C LEU A 45 14.62 -5.84 8.52
N ASP A 46 15.65 -5.14 8.99
CA ASP A 46 15.73 -4.63 10.35
C ASP A 46 14.93 -3.32 10.50
N LEU A 47 14.58 -2.99 11.74
CA LEU A 47 13.70 -1.86 12.06
C LEU A 47 14.31 -0.49 11.73
N ASP A 48 15.63 -0.36 11.73
CA ASP A 48 16.34 0.87 11.38
C ASP A 48 16.26 1.20 9.88
N GLN A 49 15.87 0.23 9.05
CA GLN A 49 15.59 0.45 7.62
C GLN A 49 14.14 0.83 7.35
N ILE A 50 13.29 0.90 8.38
CA ILE A 50 11.88 1.29 8.25
C ILE A 50 11.63 2.63 8.93
N THR A 51 11.02 3.55 8.20
CA THR A 51 10.50 4.80 8.77
C THR A 51 8.98 4.85 8.58
N THR A 52 8.27 5.51 9.50
CA THR A 52 6.81 5.67 9.39
C THR A 52 6.40 7.12 9.57
N ASN A 53 5.38 7.55 8.84
CA ASN A 53 4.82 8.89 8.90
C ASN A 53 3.30 8.84 8.70
N PRO A 54 2.55 9.82 9.25
CA PRO A 54 1.12 9.92 8.96
C PRO A 54 0.87 10.26 7.48
N ASP A 55 -0.18 9.67 6.90
CA ASP A 55 -0.65 10.06 5.56
C ASP A 55 -1.64 11.23 5.61
N TRP A 56 -1.12 12.46 5.58
CA TRP A 56 -1.98 13.65 5.58
C TRP A 56 -2.86 13.79 4.32
N ARG A 57 -2.52 13.12 3.21
CA ARG A 57 -3.29 13.20 1.98
C ARG A 57 -4.57 12.38 2.12
N ARG A 58 -4.42 11.10 2.48
CA ARG A 58 -5.54 10.15 2.62
C ARG A 58 -6.32 10.33 3.92
N ARG A 59 -5.72 10.94 4.95
CA ARG A 59 -6.41 11.31 6.20
C ARG A 59 -7.64 12.21 5.99
N ARG A 60 -7.68 13.04 4.94
CA ARG A 60 -8.77 14.02 4.76
C ARG A 60 -10.10 13.41 4.32
N ASN A 61 -10.07 12.23 3.73
CA ASN A 61 -11.22 11.67 3.01
C ASN A 61 -11.67 10.30 3.56
N GLY A 62 -10.91 9.69 4.47
CA GLY A 62 -11.26 8.42 5.12
C GLY A 62 -11.37 8.54 6.65
N PRO A 63 -12.14 7.66 7.31
CA PRO A 63 -12.13 7.56 8.77
C PRO A 63 -10.78 6.99 9.24
N GLY A 64 -10.16 7.65 10.21
CA GLY A 64 -8.86 7.23 10.76
C GLY A 64 -7.66 7.87 10.05
N GLU A 65 -6.45 7.44 10.41
CA GLU A 65 -5.20 8.05 9.91
C GLU A 65 -4.29 6.94 9.38
N PRO A 66 -4.22 6.77 8.04
CA PRO A 66 -3.35 5.77 7.45
C PRO A 66 -1.88 6.05 7.77
N VAL A 67 -1.08 4.99 7.84
CA VAL A 67 0.35 5.08 8.10
C VAL A 67 1.10 4.84 6.78
N LEU A 68 1.93 5.80 6.39
CA LEU A 68 2.95 5.62 5.37
C LEU A 68 4.16 4.98 6.02
N ALA A 69 4.65 3.90 5.43
CA ALA A 69 5.88 3.25 5.85
C ALA A 69 6.86 3.23 4.67
N THR A 70 8.08 3.72 4.89
CA THR A 70 9.13 3.69 3.88
C THR A 70 10.19 2.69 4.31
N ALA A 71 10.46 1.72 3.44
CA ALA A 71 11.55 0.78 3.59
C ALA A 71 12.73 1.20 2.72
N THR A 72 13.93 1.18 3.28
CA THR A 72 15.18 1.47 2.57
C THR A 72 15.99 0.19 2.42
N CYS A 73 16.32 -0.20 1.19
CA CYS A 73 17.20 -1.33 0.95
C CYS A 73 18.61 -0.97 1.49
N PRO A 74 19.19 -1.76 2.41
CA PRO A 74 20.49 -1.44 2.99
C PRO A 74 21.64 -1.53 1.98
N ASP A 75 21.51 -2.41 0.98
CA ASP A 75 22.57 -2.66 0.00
C ASP A 75 22.58 -1.63 -1.13
N THR A 76 21.40 -1.18 -1.56
CA THR A 76 21.26 -0.28 -2.73
C THR A 76 20.88 1.15 -2.36
N GLY A 77 20.37 1.38 -1.13
CA GLY A 77 19.82 2.67 -0.71
C GLY A 77 18.48 3.02 -1.35
N GLU A 78 17.91 2.13 -2.16
CA GLU A 78 16.61 2.35 -2.80
C GLU A 78 15.48 2.36 -1.77
N THR A 79 14.47 3.16 -2.04
CA THR A 79 13.33 3.32 -1.12
C THR A 79 12.03 2.87 -1.75
N TYR A 80 11.21 2.20 -0.94
CA TYR A 80 9.88 1.74 -1.31
C TYR A 80 8.89 2.27 -0.28
N THR A 81 7.79 2.85 -0.76
CA THR A 81 6.76 3.40 0.12
C THR A 81 5.55 2.50 0.12
N PHE A 82 5.05 2.20 1.32
CA PHE A 82 3.92 1.35 1.56
C PHE A 82 2.87 2.12 2.36
N LEU A 83 1.61 1.79 2.12
CA LEU A 83 0.48 2.29 2.90
C LEU A 83 -0.10 1.15 3.75
N ALA A 84 -0.24 1.39 5.05
CA ALA A 84 -1.09 0.61 5.92
C ALA A 84 -2.41 1.35 6.10
N ARG A 85 -3.49 0.81 5.51
CA ARG A 85 -4.82 1.43 5.59
C ARG A 85 -5.40 1.30 7.00
N THR A 86 -6.25 2.26 7.33
CA THR A 86 -7.01 2.26 8.58
C THR A 86 -8.41 1.69 8.34
N PRO A 87 -8.96 0.90 9.28
CA PRO A 87 -8.31 0.32 10.47
C PRO A 87 -7.17 -0.65 10.11
N ILE A 88 -6.09 -0.65 10.91
CA ILE A 88 -4.92 -1.51 10.67
C ILE A 88 -5.19 -2.89 11.29
N TYR A 89 -5.47 -3.90 10.47
CA TYR A 89 -5.53 -5.29 10.92
C TYR A 89 -4.18 -6.00 10.75
N HIS A 90 -3.94 -7.06 11.53
CA HIS A 90 -2.64 -7.75 11.55
C HIS A 90 -2.32 -8.48 10.24
N ASP A 91 -3.34 -8.97 9.55
CA ASP A 91 -3.28 -9.78 8.34
C ASP A 91 -3.57 -8.99 7.05
N ASP A 92 -3.87 -7.70 7.16
CA ASP A 92 -4.07 -6.85 5.98
C ASP A 92 -2.77 -6.71 5.17
N PRO A 93 -2.85 -6.76 3.83
CA PRO A 93 -1.70 -6.46 3.00
C PRO A 93 -1.24 -5.02 3.20
N PHE A 94 0.05 -4.78 2.97
CA PHE A 94 0.53 -3.43 2.69
C PHE A 94 0.27 -3.08 1.24
N GLU A 95 -0.15 -1.84 0.99
CA GLU A 95 -0.25 -1.36 -0.39
C GLU A 95 1.07 -0.72 -0.82
N LEU A 96 1.75 -1.30 -1.80
CA LEU A 96 2.92 -0.69 -2.41
C LEU A 96 2.49 0.54 -3.20
N LEU A 97 3.06 1.70 -2.87
CA LEU A 97 2.76 2.95 -3.55
C LEU A 97 3.75 3.24 -4.67
N GLY A 98 3.25 3.80 -5.76
CA GLY A 98 4.08 4.31 -6.84
C GLY A 98 3.34 5.33 -7.71
N PRO A 99 3.99 5.84 -8.76
CA PRO A 99 3.39 6.83 -9.65
C PRO A 99 2.30 6.17 -10.52
N CYS A 100 1.08 6.73 -10.48
CA CYS A 100 0.03 6.42 -11.43
C CYS A 100 0.52 6.71 -12.85
N PRO A 101 0.38 5.78 -13.82
CA PRO A 101 0.83 6.01 -15.19
C PRO A 101 0.09 7.16 -15.88
N GLU A 102 -1.17 7.42 -15.49
CA GLU A 102 -2.01 8.45 -16.10
C GLU A 102 -1.77 9.84 -15.49
N CYS A 103 -1.85 9.95 -14.15
CA CYS A 103 -1.84 11.25 -13.47
C CYS A 103 -0.52 11.53 -12.73
N ARG A 104 0.40 10.56 -12.65
CA ARG A 104 1.65 10.61 -11.87
C ARG A 104 1.46 10.78 -10.36
N GLY A 105 0.21 10.75 -9.88
CA GLY A 105 -0.11 10.73 -8.44
C GLY A 105 0.45 9.48 -7.76
N THR A 106 0.85 9.59 -6.50
CA THR A 106 1.37 8.45 -5.73
C THR A 106 0.20 7.63 -5.19
N VAL A 107 -0.05 6.45 -5.77
CA VAL A 107 -1.24 5.61 -5.54
C VAL A 107 -0.86 4.15 -5.29
N PRO A 108 -1.77 3.32 -4.73
CA PRO A 108 -1.58 1.89 -4.51
C PRO A 108 -1.48 1.11 -5.82
N LEU A 109 -0.40 0.36 -6.03
CA LEU A 109 -0.19 -0.36 -7.28
C LEU A 109 -0.08 -1.88 -7.09
N ALA A 110 0.14 -2.33 -5.85
CA ALA A 110 0.16 -3.75 -5.51
C ALA A 110 -0.19 -3.97 -4.04
N GLU A 111 -0.69 -5.16 -3.72
CA GLU A 111 -0.86 -5.65 -2.35
C GLU A 111 0.30 -6.58 -1.98
N ILE A 112 0.93 -6.32 -0.83
CA ILE A 112 2.13 -7.00 -0.37
C ILE A 112 1.85 -7.61 1.01
N ARG A 113 1.74 -8.94 1.05
CA ARG A 113 1.59 -9.73 2.28
C ARG A 113 2.93 -10.33 2.70
N HIS A 114 3.77 -10.66 1.73
CA HIS A 114 5.07 -11.30 1.89
C HIS A 114 6.09 -10.73 0.91
N LEU A 115 7.39 -10.89 1.21
CA LEU A 115 8.48 -10.47 0.31
C LEU A 115 8.35 -11.05 -1.13
N ALA A 116 7.79 -12.25 -1.27
CA ALA A 116 7.59 -12.88 -2.58
C ALA A 116 6.61 -12.10 -3.47
N ASP A 117 5.62 -11.42 -2.89
CA ASP A 117 4.67 -10.59 -3.64
C ASP A 117 5.43 -9.42 -4.27
N LEU A 118 6.35 -8.82 -3.52
CA LEU A 118 7.20 -7.74 -4.04
C LEU A 118 8.06 -8.21 -5.22
N GLY A 119 8.57 -9.44 -5.18
CA GLY A 119 9.31 -10.04 -6.30
C GLY A 119 8.46 -10.28 -7.56
N THR A 120 7.14 -10.33 -7.44
CA THR A 120 6.22 -10.40 -8.59
C THR A 120 6.05 -9.04 -9.27
N HIS A 121 6.25 -7.95 -8.51
CA HIS A 121 6.06 -6.58 -8.99
C HIS A 121 7.38 -5.86 -9.34
N LEU A 122 8.51 -6.27 -8.74
CA LEU A 122 9.84 -5.74 -9.04
C LEU A 122 10.51 -6.59 -10.12
N ALA A 123 10.32 -6.24 -11.39
CA ALA A 123 11.15 -6.78 -12.46
C ALA A 123 12.56 -6.18 -12.41
N HIS A 124 12.67 -4.88 -12.12
CA HIS A 124 13.93 -4.18 -11.85
C HIS A 124 13.70 -3.08 -10.80
N PRO A 125 14.63 -2.86 -9.88
CA PRO A 125 14.56 -1.71 -9.00
C PRO A 125 15.13 -0.45 -9.68
N PRO A 126 14.64 0.77 -9.36
CA PRO A 126 13.42 1.06 -8.61
C PRO A 126 12.15 0.80 -9.45
N LEU A 127 11.02 0.59 -8.77
CA LEU A 127 9.70 0.32 -9.36
C LEU A 127 9.35 1.33 -10.47
N LYS A 128 9.28 0.89 -11.72
CA LYS A 128 8.91 1.76 -12.84
C LYS A 128 7.39 1.73 -13.07
N PRO A 129 6.75 2.88 -13.36
CA PRO A 129 5.32 2.92 -13.65
C PRO A 129 4.87 1.94 -14.74
N GLU A 130 5.73 1.67 -15.71
CA GLU A 130 5.44 0.78 -16.84
C GLU A 130 5.47 -0.71 -16.46
N GLU A 131 6.18 -1.08 -15.39
CA GLU A 131 6.27 -2.45 -14.89
C GLU A 131 5.00 -2.86 -14.11
N LEU A 132 4.24 -1.87 -13.63
CA LEU A 132 3.04 -2.05 -12.81
C LEU A 132 1.77 -2.28 -13.62
N MET A 133 1.75 -1.84 -14.88
CA MET A 133 0.64 -2.14 -15.80
C MET A 133 0.61 -3.60 -16.25
N ASN A 134 1.67 -4.37 -15.98
CA ASN A 134 1.78 -5.79 -16.27
C ASN A 134 1.39 -6.69 -15.09
N ALA A 135 1.10 -6.12 -13.92
CA ALA A 135 0.54 -6.88 -12.81
C ALA A 135 -0.93 -7.21 -13.13
N ASP A 136 -1.29 -8.49 -13.15
CA ASP A 136 -2.61 -9.00 -13.58
C ASP A 136 -3.82 -8.39 -12.84
N ARG A 137 -3.60 -7.67 -11.72
CA ARG A 137 -4.64 -6.93 -11.01
C ARG A 137 -4.08 -5.82 -10.13
N LEU A 138 -4.59 -4.60 -10.33
CA LEU A 138 -4.39 -3.47 -9.40
C LEU A 138 -5.24 -3.68 -8.12
N PRO A 139 -4.81 -3.15 -6.95
CA PRO A 139 -5.61 -3.18 -5.74
C PRO A 139 -6.98 -2.53 -5.96
N ASP A 140 -8.03 -3.05 -5.30
CA ASP A 140 -9.40 -2.51 -5.42
C ASP A 140 -9.48 -1.03 -5.00
N THR A 141 -8.50 -0.56 -4.22
CA THR A 141 -8.38 0.81 -3.73
C THR A 141 -7.78 1.78 -4.75
N PHE A 142 -7.05 1.30 -5.77
CA PHE A 142 -6.34 2.14 -6.75
C PHE A 142 -7.25 3.19 -7.38
N THR A 143 -8.41 2.79 -7.91
CA THR A 143 -9.34 3.64 -8.67
C THR A 143 -9.84 4.85 -7.88
N HIS A 144 -10.03 4.67 -6.58
CA HIS A 144 -10.64 5.67 -5.69
C HIS A 144 -9.62 6.33 -4.76
N ASP A 145 -8.34 6.01 -4.94
CA ASP A 145 -7.29 6.45 -4.05
C ASP A 145 -7.07 7.96 -4.13
N GLU A 146 -6.96 8.62 -2.98
CA GLU A 146 -6.81 10.06 -2.88
C GLU A 146 -5.41 10.55 -3.26
N GLY A 147 -4.51 9.61 -3.57
CA GLY A 147 -3.21 9.84 -4.19
C GLY A 147 -3.28 10.34 -5.62
N HIS A 148 -4.39 10.12 -6.33
CA HIS A 148 -4.59 10.61 -7.70
C HIS A 148 -4.54 12.15 -7.75
N SER A 149 -3.82 12.68 -8.73
CA SER A 149 -3.70 14.13 -8.96
C SER A 149 -4.76 14.66 -9.93
N CYS A 150 -5.41 13.79 -10.71
CA CYS A 150 -6.56 14.14 -11.53
C CYS A 150 -7.84 13.95 -10.71
N PHE A 151 -8.60 15.03 -10.49
CA PHE A 151 -9.87 14.97 -9.78
C PHE A 151 -11.01 14.31 -10.59
N ALA A 152 -10.75 13.91 -11.84
CA ALA A 152 -11.72 13.31 -12.72
C ALA A 152 -11.00 12.35 -13.66
N GLN A 153 -11.24 11.02 -13.55
CA GLN A 153 -11.45 10.10 -14.69
C GLN A 153 -11.37 8.59 -14.38
N HIS A 154 -11.19 8.13 -13.14
CA HIS A 154 -11.17 6.67 -12.89
C HIS A 154 -12.55 5.99 -12.75
N ILE A 155 -13.67 6.72 -12.85
CA ILE A 155 -15.03 6.13 -12.75
C ILE A 155 -15.38 5.22 -13.94
N ASN A 156 -14.66 5.24 -15.07
CA ASN A 156 -15.15 4.64 -16.32
C ASN A 156 -14.39 3.43 -16.90
N GLN A 157 -13.41 2.83 -16.21
CA GLN A 157 -12.67 1.69 -16.79
C GLN A 157 -13.23 0.29 -16.44
N LEU A 158 -14.23 0.15 -15.56
CA LEU A 158 -14.84 -1.16 -15.25
C LEU A 158 -16.16 -1.46 -15.99
N THR A 159 -16.65 -0.57 -16.86
CA THR A 159 -17.84 -0.83 -17.69
C THR A 159 -17.49 -1.03 -19.16
N LEU A 160 -16.79 -2.11 -19.48
CA LEU A 160 -16.79 -2.69 -20.83
C LEU A 160 -17.05 -4.20 -20.74
N ALA A 161 -18.28 -4.54 -20.34
CA ALA A 161 -18.90 -5.79 -20.78
C ALA A 161 -19.84 -5.42 -21.96
N PRO A 162 -19.68 -5.99 -23.17
CA PRO A 162 -20.59 -5.71 -24.26
C PRO A 162 -21.91 -6.45 -24.01
N ALA A 163 -22.94 -5.70 -23.63
CA ALA A 163 -24.32 -6.18 -23.75
C ALA A 163 -24.65 -6.28 -25.24
N SER A 164 -24.59 -7.50 -25.77
CA SER A 164 -25.11 -7.83 -27.10
C SER A 164 -26.64 -7.76 -27.07
N TYR A 165 -27.16 -6.54 -27.28
CA TYR A 165 -28.59 -6.35 -27.53
C TYR A 165 -28.87 -6.68 -29.00
N GLN A 166 -29.27 -7.93 -29.26
CA GLN A 166 -29.83 -8.30 -30.56
C GLN A 166 -31.24 -7.71 -30.68
N SER A 167 -31.39 -6.71 -31.54
CA SER A 167 -32.69 -6.24 -32.04
C SER A 167 -33.35 -7.34 -32.87
N THR A 168 -34.34 -8.03 -32.32
CA THR A 168 -35.34 -8.74 -33.13
C THR A 168 -36.49 -7.79 -33.44
N THR A 169 -36.49 -7.31 -34.69
CA THR A 169 -37.66 -6.74 -35.36
C THR A 169 -38.78 -7.78 -35.42
N VAL A 170 -39.89 -7.53 -34.72
CA VAL A 170 -41.15 -8.25 -34.95
C VAL A 170 -41.93 -7.50 -36.01
N THR A 171 -41.79 -7.92 -37.27
CA THR A 171 -42.79 -7.68 -38.31
C THR A 171 -43.86 -8.76 -38.21
N GLY A 172 -45.09 -8.38 -37.86
CA GLY A 172 -46.23 -9.30 -37.82
C GLY A 172 -47.56 -8.55 -37.92
N ARG A 173 -48.05 -8.41 -39.16
CA ARG A 173 -49.44 -8.07 -39.48
C ARG A 173 -50.35 -9.24 -39.09
N ASN A 174 -51.50 -8.93 -38.52
CA ASN A 174 -52.83 -9.27 -39.08
C ASN A 174 -53.90 -8.42 -38.39
#